data_AF-A0A9X9F2U9-F1
#
_entry.id   AF-A0A9X9F2U9-F1
#
_cell.length_a   1.000
_cell.length_b   1.000
_cell.length_c   1.000
_cell.angle_alpha   90.00
_cell.angle_beta   90.00
_cell.angle_gamma   90.00
#
_symmetry.space_group_name_H-M   'P 1'
#
loop_
_entity.id
_entity.type
_entity.pdbx_description
1 polymer ?
#
loop_
_entity_poly.entity_id
_entity_poly.type
_entity_poly.pdbx_seq_one_letter_code
_entity_poly.pdbx_strand_id
1 'polypeptide(L)' 'SLNKDLKATILMVTHDAFTASYARRILFIKDGKIFIELVRGNDSRKEFFTKIIEVITLLGGDDNNVL' A
#
# COMPACT_ATOMS: atom_id res chain seq x y z
N SER A 1 18.28 9.80 3.80
CA SER A 1 17.62 8.50 4.09
C SER A 1 18.30 7.50 3.20
N LEU A 2 18.60 6.30 3.71
CA LEU A 2 19.49 5.34 3.04
C LEU A 2 19.25 5.22 1.53
N ASN A 3 18.00 5.07 1.12
CA ASN A 3 17.60 4.94 -0.27
C ASN A 3 17.92 6.17 -1.15
N LYS A 4 17.85 7.39 -0.58
CA LYS A 4 18.26 8.64 -1.27
C LYS A 4 19.77 8.75 -1.36
N ASP A 5 20.46 8.43 -0.27
CA ASP A 5 21.91 8.61 -0.14
C ASP A 5 22.65 7.62 -1.06
N LEU A 6 22.11 6.39 -1.19
CA LEU A 6 22.64 5.35 -2.08
C LEU A 6 22.00 5.33 -3.48
N LYS A 7 21.07 6.24 -3.78
CA LYS A 7 20.27 6.24 -5.03
C LYS A 7 19.67 4.87 -5.37
N ALA A 8 19.18 4.17 -4.34
CA ALA A 8 18.65 2.82 -4.45
C ALA A 8 17.12 2.80 -4.31
N THR A 9 16.45 1.95 -5.09
CA THR A 9 15.04 1.65 -4.92
C THR A 9 14.86 0.55 -3.89
N ILE A 10 13.99 0.77 -2.91
CA ILE A 10 13.57 -0.26 -1.96
C ILE A 10 12.21 -0.79 -2.42
N LEU A 11 12.15 -2.08 -2.72
CA LEU A 11 10.91 -2.81 -2.92
C LEU A 11 10.64 -3.65 -1.67
N MET A 12 9.39 -3.64 -1.21
CA MET A 12 8.94 -4.39 -0.06
C MET A 12 7.56 -4.97 -0.36
N VAL A 13 7.32 -6.17 0.15
CA VAL A 13 6.00 -6.80 0.15
C VAL A 13 5.59 -6.93 1.61
N THR A 14 4.41 -6.41 1.95
CA THR A 14 3.87 -6.49 3.29
C THR A 14 2.34 -6.54 3.23
N HIS A 15 1.75 -7.21 4.21
CA HIS A 15 0.31 -7.20 4.51
C HIS A 15 -0.05 -6.20 5.61
N ASP A 16 0.94 -5.52 6.21
CA ASP A 16 0.74 -4.51 7.24
C ASP A 16 0.64 -3.10 6.66
N ALA A 17 -0.52 -2.47 6.83
CA ALA A 17 -0.79 -1.09 6.41
C ALA A 17 0.12 -0.06 7.09
N PHE A 18 0.51 -0.28 8.35
CA PHE A 18 1.34 0.67 9.08
C PHE A 18 2.74 0.74 8.48
N THR A 19 3.33 -0.41 8.17
CA THR A 19 4.61 -0.52 7.46
C THR A 19 4.50 0.05 6.04
N ALA A 20 3.43 -0.30 5.31
CA ALA A 20 3.20 0.23 3.95
C ALA A 20 3.07 1.76 3.92
N SER A 21 2.54 2.40 4.97
CA SER A 21 2.37 3.86 5.03
C SER A 21 3.68 4.67 4.97
N TYR A 22 4.83 4.03 5.20
CA TYR A 22 6.14 4.68 5.01
C TYR A 22 6.57 4.75 3.55
N ALA A 23 5.96 3.96 2.66
CA ALA A 23 6.25 3.98 1.24
C ALA A 23 5.80 5.29 0.57
N ARG A 24 6.40 5.58 -0.58
CA ARG A 24 5.98 6.67 -1.46
C ARG A 24 4.88 6.26 -2.43
N ARG A 25 4.83 4.97 -2.76
CA ARG A 25 3.94 4.35 -3.74
C ARG A 25 3.63 2.93 -3.28
N ILE A 26 2.38 2.51 -3.42
CA ILE A 26 1.92 1.15 -3.12
C ILE A 26 1.17 0.64 -4.35
N LEU A 27 1.46 -0.60 -4.74
CA LEU A 27 0.75 -1.31 -5.79
C LEU A 27 -0.01 -2.45 -5.12
N PHE A 28 -1.34 -2.39 -5.15
CA PHE A 28 -2.20 -3.48 -4.72
C PHE A 28 -2.33 -4.48 -5.86
N ILE A 29 -2.08 -5.74 -5.56
CA ILE A 29 -2.17 -6.85 -6.51
C ILE A 29 -3.37 -7.71 -6.14
N LYS A 30 -4.23 -7.99 -7.11
CA LYS A 30 -5.34 -8.96 -7.01
C LYS A 30 -5.29 -9.85 -8.25
N ASP A 31 -5.38 -11.17 -8.06
CA ASP A 31 -5.36 -12.17 -9.13
C ASP A 31 -4.17 -12.04 -10.11
N GLY A 32 -2.98 -11.77 -9.57
CA GLY A 32 -1.75 -11.62 -10.36
C GLY A 32 -1.66 -10.35 -11.20
N LYS A 33 -2.59 -9.40 -11.04
CA LYS A 33 -2.61 -8.12 -11.76
C LYS A 33 -2.55 -6.95 -10.79
N ILE A 34 -1.99 -5.83 -11.25
CA ILE A 34 -2.09 -4.56 -10.52
C ILE A 34 -3.54 -4.11 -10.58
N PHE A 35 -4.15 -3.94 -9.41
CA PHE A 35 -5.54 -3.53 -9.29
C PHE A 35 -5.63 -2.03 -9.01
N ILE A 36 -4.96 -1.57 -7.95
CA ILE A 36 -4.96 -0.16 -7.52
C ILE A 36 -3.53 0.30 -7.25
N GLU A 37 -3.24 1.54 -7.63
CA GLU A 37 -2.04 2.25 -7.24
C GLU A 37 -2.39 3.38 -6.26
N LEU A 38 -1.67 3.45 -5.15
CA LEU A 38 -1.69 4.61 -4.26
C LEU A 38 -0.34 5.31 -4.30
N VAL A 39 -0.36 6.62 -4.57
CA VAL A 39 0.81 7.50 -4.49
C VAL A 39 0.61 8.46 -3.32
N ARG A 40 1.58 8.53 -2.40
CA ARG A 40 1.47 9.38 -1.21
C ARG A 40 1.38 10.87 -1.55
N GLY A 41 2.10 11.31 -2.58
CA GLY A 41 2.12 12.72 -2.99
C GLY A 41 2.48 13.63 -1.81
N ASN A 42 1.58 14.58 -1.51
CA ASN A 42 1.70 15.52 -0.41
C ASN A 42 0.97 15.09 0.87
N ASP A 43 0.33 13.91 0.86
CA ASP A 43 -0.38 13.42 2.04
C ASP A 43 0.57 13.25 3.22
N SER A 44 0.08 13.64 4.40
CA SER A 44 0.68 13.20 5.64
C SER A 44 0.65 11.67 5.71
N ARG A 45 1.54 11.09 6.51
CA ARG A 45 1.57 9.64 6.69
C ARG A 45 0.24 9.11 7.24
N LYS A 46 -0.44 9.89 8.08
CA LYS A 46 -1.73 9.51 8.66
C LYS A 46 -2.82 9.45 7.59
N GLU A 47 -2.92 10.46 6.72
CA GLU A 47 -3.87 10.46 5.60
C GLU A 47 -3.60 9.31 4.64
N PHE A 48 -2.32 9.09 4.30
CA PHE A 48 -1.94 7.97 3.43
C PHE A 48 -2.26 6.62 4.07
N PHE A 49 -2.01 6.47 5.38
CA PHE A 49 -2.39 5.27 6.13
C PHE A 49 -3.91 5.02 6.09
N THR A 50 -4.74 6.05 6.29
CA THR A 50 -6.20 5.91 6.18
C THR A 50 -6.61 5.42 4.80
N LYS A 51 -6.05 5.97 3.72
CA LYS A 51 -6.31 5.51 2.34
C LYS A 51 -5.93 4.04 2.12
N ILE A 52 -4.84 3.59 2.73
CA ILE A 52 -4.42 2.17 2.66
C ILE A 52 -5.45 1.27 3.36
N ILE A 53 -5.94 1.67 4.54
CA ILE A 53 -6.96 0.92 5.28
C ILE A 53 -8.27 0.84 4.50
N GLU A 54 -8.67 1.92 3.83
CA GLU A 54 -9.85 1.94 2.96
C GLU A 54 -9.73 0.90 1.84
N VAL A 55 -8.59 0.86 1.13
CA VAL A 55 -8.37 -0.12 0.06
C VAL A 55 -8.32 -1.54 0.59
N ILE A 56 -7.66 -1.79 1.73
CA ILE A 56 -7.63 -3.13 2.35
C ILE A 56 -9.04 -3.58 2.76
N THR A 57 -9.84 -2.68 3.35
CA THR A 57 -11.22 -2.98 3.74
C THR A 57 -12.08 -3.32 2.52
N LEU A 58 -11.92 -2.57 1.41
CA LEU A 58 -12.61 -2.85 0.16
C LEU A 58 -12.21 -4.20 -0.46
N LEU A 59 -10.92 -4.55 -0.39
CA LEU A 59 -10.41 -5.82 -0.91
C LEU A 59 -10.82 -7.02 -0.04
N GLY A 60 -10.81 -6.86 1.28
CA GLY A 60 -11.21 -7.90 2.23
C GLY A 60 -12.73 -8.07 2.35
N GLY A 61 -13.52 -7.05 2.00
CA GLY A 61 -14.99 -7.14 1.94
C GLY A 61 -15.53 -7.99 0.79
N ASP A 62 -14.67 -8.38 -0.16
CA ASP A 62 -15.01 -9.25 -1.30
C ASP A 62 -14.82 -10.75 -0.95
N ASP A 63 -14.24 -11.07 0.22
CA ASP A 63 -14.14 -12.44 0.77
C ASP A 63 -15.47 -12.92 1.41
N ASN A 64 -16.62 -12.45 0.91
CA ASN A 64 -17.94 -12.97 1.27
C ASN A 64 -18.29 -14.25 0.49
N ASN A 65 -17.35 -15.21 0.45
CA ASN A 65 -17.65 -16.60 0.15
C ASN A 65 -17.22 -17.47 1.33
N VAL A 66 -17.99 -17.36 2.41
CA VAL A 66 -18.14 -18.43 3.39
C VAL A 66 -19.55 -18.98 3.22
N LEU A 67 -19.60 -20.18 2.64
CA LEU A 67 -20.75 -21.08 2.63
C LEU A 67 -21.32 -21.30 4.03
#